data_AF-A0AA38H2X1-F1
#
_entry.id   AF-A0AA38H2X1-F1
#
_cell.length_a   1.000
_cell.length_b   1.000
_cell.length_c   1.000
_cell.angle_alpha   90.00
_cell.angle_beta   90.00
_cell.angle_gamma   90.00
#
_symmetry.space_group_name_H-M   'P 1'
#
loop_
_entity.id
_entity.type
_entity.pdbx_description
1 polymer ?
#
loop_
_entity_poly.entity_id
_entity_poly.type
_entity_poly.pdbx_seq_one_letter_code
_entity_poly.pdbx_strand_id
1 'polypeptide(L)'
;PGILAAASLILPLLLSSPLEPFTPRALIHSHRLYPLFLTPWATQSTLCALVARLTQASTLLVIPHSRAALGWGYAYTLLLNLLRTTVGFIFSRSVGWAYPALFSHWALYEPSVGIGPPLLALMAVEMTAVPAWRYRWLVIPALTTGWCVLERAPWTYGPSTLLSMALALGYRIARPARKGCTLAPGSPNSGIEPDDEKTTSRPPSHLGGPSLAFLGLLISYFILDYRSTFRLPFPSSPTPLLDVIVLSYPRPVDIAISTHILRTTIDSYLPHLHDITLSAFTHHSFHPAFDEIQADYLAVTSHTDTDTHPGERPDQYLHLAEAFRWAYEREGRAEWVMLVEDDFPVCPGGWEVVGTVMAMLENRRTAREGDIGSGFVGTGGSGLIIHHTLLPLLSRLLRLHSTDIVPASFVRPPPDVLVQDCLLGRPGVCERD
;
A
#
# COMPACT_ATOMS: atom_id res chain seq x y z
N PRO A 1 0.71 29.38 23.36
CA PRO A 1 0.25 28.22 22.54
C PRO A 1 1.18 27.97 21.34
N GLY A 2 1.52 29.01 20.56
CA GLY A 2 2.44 28.90 19.42
C GLY A 2 3.84 28.38 19.77
N ILE A 3 4.46 28.92 20.83
CA ILE A 3 5.79 28.46 21.30
C ILE A 3 5.77 26.98 21.70
N LEU A 4 4.75 26.54 22.44
CA LEU A 4 4.62 25.12 22.84
C LEU A 4 4.39 24.20 21.63
N ALA A 5 3.58 24.64 20.67
CA ALA A 5 3.37 23.89 19.43
C ALA A 5 4.65 23.81 18.59
N ALA A 6 5.37 24.93 18.43
CA ALA A 6 6.66 24.96 17.73
C ALA A 6 7.71 24.09 18.43
N ALA A 7 7.82 24.16 19.76
CA ALA A 7 8.70 23.31 20.55
C ALA A 7 8.35 21.82 20.40
N SER A 8 7.05 21.50 20.34
CA SER A 8 6.61 20.11 20.14
C SER A 8 7.05 19.53 18.80
N LEU A 9 7.26 20.33 17.75
CA LEU A 9 7.74 19.86 16.46
C LEU A 9 9.24 19.56 16.45
N ILE A 10 9.99 20.18 17.36
CA ILE A 10 11.43 20.00 17.51
C ILE A 10 11.71 18.83 18.46
N LEU A 11 10.84 18.58 19.44
CA LEU A 11 11.01 17.53 20.44
C LEU A 11 11.31 16.14 19.86
N PRO A 12 10.68 15.66 18.75
CA PRO A 12 11.00 14.37 18.16
C PRO A 12 12.45 14.22 17.69
N LEU A 13 13.13 15.34 17.38
CA LEU A 13 14.55 15.33 17.01
C LEU A 13 15.47 15.01 18.20
N LEU A 14 14.95 15.16 19.42
CA LEU A 14 15.67 14.90 20.67
C LEU A 14 15.35 13.52 21.26
N LEU A 15 14.38 12.80 20.70
CA LEU A 15 14.00 11.47 21.16
C LEU A 15 15.03 10.43 20.67
N SER A 16 15.43 9.53 21.56
CA SER A 16 16.31 8.40 21.23
C SER A 16 15.61 7.35 20.34
N SER A 17 14.27 7.29 20.41
CA SER A 17 13.46 6.38 19.59
C SER A 17 12.72 7.17 18.51
N PRO A 18 13.00 6.91 17.21
CA PRO A 18 12.36 7.61 16.12
C PRO A 18 10.86 7.28 16.06
N LEU A 19 10.02 8.32 16.00
CA LEU A 19 8.61 8.17 15.68
C LEU A 19 8.46 7.87 14.18
N GLU A 20 7.80 6.77 13.86
CA GLU A 20 7.61 6.30 12.48
C GLU A 20 6.72 7.27 11.68
N PRO A 21 7.11 7.63 10.44
CA PRO A 21 6.27 8.42 9.55
C PRO A 21 5.02 7.65 9.09
N PHE A 22 3.92 8.38 8.89
CA PHE A 22 2.71 7.75 8.37
C PHE A 22 2.86 7.48 6.87
N THR A 23 2.57 6.26 6.46
CA THR A 23 2.29 5.94 5.06
C THR A 23 0.88 5.34 4.98
N PRO A 24 0.12 5.59 3.92
CA PRO A 24 -1.14 4.89 3.70
C PRO A 24 -1.06 3.36 3.78
N ARG A 25 0.09 2.78 3.40
CA ARG A 25 0.38 1.35 3.57
C ARG A 25 0.29 0.88 5.01
N ALA A 26 0.72 1.69 5.97
CA ALA A 26 0.64 1.34 7.39
C ALA A 26 -0.82 1.09 7.82
N LEU A 27 -1.78 1.84 7.25
CA LEU A 27 -3.20 1.66 7.50
C LEU A 27 -3.80 0.50 6.69
N ILE A 28 -3.51 0.44 5.39
CA ILE A 28 -4.11 -0.54 4.46
C ILE A 28 -3.60 -1.96 4.70
N HIS A 29 -2.29 -2.12 4.87
CA HIS A 29 -1.65 -3.44 4.88
C HIS A 29 -1.23 -3.88 6.29
N SER A 30 -0.80 -2.94 7.13
CA SER A 30 -0.29 -3.27 8.47
C SER A 30 -1.32 -3.03 9.58
N HIS A 31 -2.46 -2.41 9.26
CA HIS A 31 -3.50 -2.03 10.22
C HIS A 31 -2.98 -1.23 11.43
N ARG A 32 -1.90 -0.47 11.25
CA ARG A 32 -1.27 0.36 12.29
C ARG A 32 -1.84 1.77 12.23
N LEU A 33 -2.61 2.14 13.25
CA LEU A 33 -3.24 3.46 13.36
C LEU A 33 -2.34 4.50 14.03
N TYR A 34 -1.37 4.12 14.87
CA TYR A 34 -0.56 5.10 15.62
C TYR A 34 0.23 6.07 14.73
N PRO A 35 0.82 5.69 13.56
CA PRO A 35 1.54 6.65 12.74
C PRO A 35 0.62 7.75 12.20
N LEU A 36 -0.65 7.43 11.92
CA LEU A 36 -1.65 8.39 11.46
C LEU A 36 -1.84 9.52 12.49
N PHE A 37 -1.95 9.17 13.77
CA PHE A 37 -2.15 10.15 14.84
C PHE A 37 -0.88 10.92 15.20
N LEU A 38 0.29 10.30 15.02
CA LEU A 38 1.59 10.87 15.36
C LEU A 38 2.28 11.58 14.18
N THR A 39 1.63 11.65 13.01
CA THR A 39 2.20 12.22 11.77
C THR A 39 2.88 13.59 11.96
N PRO A 40 2.30 14.56 12.70
CA PRO A 40 2.96 15.86 12.92
C PRO A 40 4.34 15.75 13.60
N TRP A 41 4.51 14.73 14.43
CA TRP A 41 5.68 14.47 15.26
C TRP A 41 6.57 13.35 14.72
N ALA A 42 6.23 12.75 13.59
CA ALA A 42 7.06 11.74 12.96
C ALA A 42 8.49 12.27 12.74
N THR A 43 9.47 11.46 13.10
CA THR A 43 10.90 11.78 12.97
C THR A 43 11.34 11.66 11.52
N GLN A 44 12.32 12.48 11.13
CA GLN A 44 12.92 12.42 9.80
C GLN A 44 14.44 12.40 9.92
N SER A 45 15.07 11.59 9.09
CA SER A 45 16.51 11.35 9.10
C SER A 45 17.31 12.26 8.17
N THR A 46 16.66 13.06 7.31
CA THR A 46 17.36 13.88 6.30
C THR A 46 17.52 15.34 6.73
N LEU A 47 18.64 15.94 6.33
CA LEU A 47 18.91 17.37 6.59
C LEU A 47 17.85 18.28 5.94
N CYS A 48 17.38 17.94 4.74
CA CYS A 48 16.34 18.70 4.05
C CYS A 48 15.02 18.71 4.83
N ALA A 49 14.63 17.56 5.38
CA ALA A 49 13.47 17.45 6.25
C ALA A 49 13.62 18.29 7.53
N LEU A 50 14.81 18.30 8.14
CA LEU A 50 15.09 19.15 9.29
C LEU A 50 14.89 20.64 8.97
N VAL A 51 15.40 21.11 7.82
CA VAL A 51 15.18 22.48 7.34
C VAL A 51 13.69 22.76 7.10
N ALA A 52 12.95 21.80 6.54
CA ALA A 52 11.50 21.92 6.40
C ALA A 52 10.81 22.09 7.76
N ARG A 53 11.22 21.33 8.79
CA ARG A 53 10.64 21.45 10.14
C ARG A 53 10.94 22.78 10.81
N LEU A 54 12.18 23.26 10.71
CA LEU A 54 12.57 24.57 11.25
C LEU A 54 11.79 25.70 10.59
N THR A 55 11.59 25.64 9.28
CA THR A 55 10.80 26.63 8.54
C THR A 55 9.31 26.53 8.82
N GLN A 56 8.74 25.32 8.98
CA GLN A 56 7.37 25.11 9.45
C GLN A 56 7.16 25.67 10.86
N ALA A 57 8.07 25.38 11.81
CA ALA A 57 8.01 25.91 13.17
C ALA A 57 8.12 27.44 13.19
N SER A 58 9.03 28.00 12.40
CA SER A 58 9.18 29.45 12.24
C SER A 58 7.91 30.10 11.66
N THR A 59 7.31 29.47 10.65
CA THR A 59 6.06 29.94 10.04
C THR A 59 4.92 29.88 11.04
N LEU A 60 4.83 28.80 11.84
CA LEU A 60 3.84 28.68 12.89
C LEU A 60 3.94 29.85 13.88
N LEU A 61 5.15 30.23 14.31
CA LEU A 61 5.36 31.36 15.23
C LEU A 61 4.88 32.72 14.68
N VAL A 62 4.90 32.91 13.36
CA VAL A 62 4.49 34.17 12.70
C VAL A 62 2.98 34.25 12.49
N ILE A 63 2.28 33.13 12.37
CA ILE A 63 0.83 33.13 12.13
C ILE A 63 0.10 33.49 13.43
N PRO A 64 -0.84 34.46 13.44
CA PRO A 64 -1.61 34.80 14.64
C PRO A 64 -2.43 33.59 15.10
N HIS A 65 -2.26 33.19 16.37
CA HIS A 65 -2.77 31.93 16.88
C HIS A 65 -4.12 32.09 17.58
N SER A 66 -5.16 31.45 17.05
CA SER A 66 -6.28 31.01 17.89
C SER A 66 -6.02 29.58 18.36
N ARG A 67 -6.40 29.22 19.59
CA ARG A 67 -6.31 27.80 20.05
C ARG A 67 -7.08 26.86 19.12
N ALA A 68 -8.15 27.36 18.51
CA ALA A 68 -8.93 26.64 17.51
C ALA A 68 -8.09 26.30 16.26
N ALA A 69 -7.20 27.18 15.81
CA ALA A 69 -6.39 26.95 14.61
C ALA A 69 -5.50 25.70 14.71
N LEU A 70 -4.91 25.43 15.88
CA LEU A 70 -4.10 24.23 16.08
C LEU A 70 -4.94 22.94 16.04
N GLY A 71 -6.12 22.96 16.66
CA GLY A 71 -7.05 21.82 16.61
C GLY A 71 -7.56 21.55 15.19
N TRP A 72 -7.91 22.61 14.45
CA TRP A 72 -8.28 22.51 13.04
C TRP A 72 -7.13 22.01 12.16
N GLY A 73 -5.90 22.46 12.42
CA GLY A 73 -4.73 21.95 11.73
C GLY A 73 -4.53 20.45 11.95
N TYR A 74 -4.69 19.96 13.18
CA TYR A 74 -4.60 18.53 13.45
C TYR A 74 -5.70 17.73 12.74
N ALA A 75 -6.96 18.19 12.82
CA ALA A 75 -8.08 17.55 12.13
C ALA A 75 -7.87 17.53 10.60
N TYR A 76 -7.30 18.60 10.05
CA TYR A 76 -6.93 18.69 8.65
C TYR A 76 -5.89 17.64 8.25
N THR A 77 -4.84 17.44 9.06
CA THR A 77 -3.83 16.40 8.82
C THR A 77 -4.46 15.00 8.77
N LEU A 78 -5.36 14.69 9.71
CA LEU A 78 -6.06 13.41 9.72
C LEU A 78 -6.91 13.22 8.45
N LEU A 79 -7.69 14.25 8.08
CA LEU A 79 -8.51 14.21 6.87
C LEU A 79 -7.66 14.01 5.60
N LEU A 80 -6.55 14.74 5.47
CA LEU A 80 -5.63 14.61 4.35
C LEU A 80 -5.06 13.19 4.26
N ASN A 81 -4.58 12.65 5.38
CA ASN A 81 -4.00 11.32 5.43
C ASN A 81 -5.03 10.23 5.08
N LEU A 82 -6.27 10.34 5.57
CA LEU A 82 -7.36 9.42 5.22
C LEU A 82 -7.72 9.52 3.73
N LEU A 83 -7.83 10.73 3.18
CA LEU A 83 -8.08 10.93 1.76
C LEU A 83 -6.98 10.29 0.90
N ARG A 84 -5.72 10.48 1.30
CA ARG A 84 -4.57 9.82 0.64
C ARG A 84 -4.66 8.30 0.72
N THR A 85 -5.07 7.75 1.87
CA THR A 85 -5.31 6.32 2.00
C THR A 85 -6.41 5.83 1.07
N THR A 86 -7.53 6.54 0.98
CA THR A 86 -8.60 6.18 0.04
C THR A 86 -8.13 6.19 -1.41
N VAL A 87 -7.39 7.23 -1.83
CA VAL A 87 -6.81 7.31 -3.19
C VAL A 87 -5.81 6.17 -3.43
N GLY A 88 -4.90 5.92 -2.48
CA GLY A 88 -3.95 4.82 -2.56
C GLY A 88 -4.64 3.47 -2.66
N PHE A 89 -5.71 3.24 -1.90
CA PHE A 89 -6.51 2.02 -1.94
C PHE A 89 -7.17 1.83 -3.31
N ILE A 90 -7.86 2.87 -3.82
CA ILE A 90 -8.53 2.80 -5.13
C ILE A 90 -7.53 2.45 -6.22
N PHE A 91 -6.42 3.18 -6.31
CA PHE A 91 -5.44 3.00 -7.39
C PHE A 91 -4.65 1.70 -7.30
N SER A 92 -4.35 1.20 -6.09
CA SER A 92 -3.61 -0.06 -5.95
C SER A 92 -4.51 -1.29 -5.97
N ARG A 93 -5.56 -1.32 -5.13
CA ARG A 93 -6.40 -2.51 -4.91
C ARG A 93 -7.60 -2.57 -5.85
N SER A 94 -8.29 -1.46 -6.07
CA SER A 94 -9.56 -1.48 -6.82
C SER A 94 -9.35 -1.47 -8.33
N VAL A 95 -8.43 -0.66 -8.84
CA VAL A 95 -8.17 -0.53 -10.28
C VAL A 95 -6.77 -0.96 -10.72
N GLY A 96 -5.84 -1.09 -9.78
CA GLY A 96 -4.43 -1.39 -10.10
C GLY A 96 -4.23 -2.75 -10.77
N TRP A 97 -5.10 -3.72 -10.49
CA TRP A 97 -5.08 -5.02 -11.16
C TRP A 97 -5.43 -4.91 -12.66
N ALA A 98 -6.30 -3.96 -13.03
CA ALA A 98 -6.71 -3.73 -14.42
C ALA A 98 -5.76 -2.78 -15.15
N TYR A 99 -5.13 -1.86 -14.41
CA TYR A 99 -4.17 -0.89 -14.94
C TYR A 99 -2.86 -0.97 -14.12
N PRO A 100 -1.91 -1.82 -14.52
CA PRO A 100 -0.68 -2.06 -13.75
C PRO A 100 0.13 -0.79 -13.44
N ALA A 101 0.04 0.24 -14.29
CA ALA A 101 0.66 1.55 -14.05
C ALA A 101 0.16 2.26 -12.77
N LEU A 102 -1.00 1.85 -12.23
CA LEU A 102 -1.59 2.37 -10.99
C LEU A 102 -1.29 1.48 -9.76
N PHE A 103 -0.81 0.24 -9.96
CA PHE A 103 -0.63 -0.77 -8.90
C PHE A 103 0.41 -0.36 -7.84
N SER A 104 1.35 0.52 -8.19
CA SER A 104 2.40 1.06 -7.31
C SER A 104 2.32 2.58 -7.13
N HIS A 105 1.10 3.12 -7.10
CA HIS A 105 0.91 4.57 -7.05
C HIS A 105 1.62 5.21 -5.84
N TRP A 106 2.47 6.21 -6.10
CA TRP A 106 3.33 6.90 -5.11
C TRP A 106 2.58 7.42 -3.88
N ALA A 107 1.30 7.77 -4.03
CA ALA A 107 0.45 8.17 -2.90
C ALA A 107 0.44 7.15 -1.74
N LEU A 108 0.60 5.85 -2.04
CA LEU A 108 0.62 4.76 -1.04
C LEU A 108 1.93 4.71 -0.23
N TYR A 109 3.05 5.06 -0.85
CA TYR A 109 4.40 4.87 -0.31
C TYR A 109 5.03 6.15 0.23
N GLU A 110 4.60 7.32 -0.26
CA GLU A 110 5.17 8.59 0.16
C GLU A 110 4.85 8.87 1.64
N PRO A 111 5.86 9.05 2.51
CA PRO A 111 5.64 9.31 3.92
C PRO A 111 5.04 10.69 4.15
N SER A 112 4.01 10.75 4.99
CA SER A 112 3.47 11.99 5.55
C SER A 112 4.16 12.29 6.85
N VAL A 113 4.58 13.55 7.00
CA VAL A 113 5.34 14.03 8.14
C VAL A 113 5.01 15.50 8.37
N GLY A 114 4.97 15.88 9.65
CA GLY A 114 4.95 17.29 10.02
C GLY A 114 3.66 18.04 9.82
N ILE A 115 3.80 19.37 9.83
CA ILE A 115 2.67 20.30 9.84
C ILE A 115 2.65 21.23 8.64
N GLY A 116 3.50 21.02 7.63
CA GLY A 116 3.44 21.79 6.40
C GLY A 116 2.04 21.80 5.77
N PRO A 117 1.38 20.63 5.57
CA PRO A 117 0.02 20.58 5.02
C PRO A 117 -1.05 21.35 5.82
N PRO A 118 -1.18 21.21 7.15
CA PRO A 118 -2.14 22.02 7.90
C PRO A 118 -1.74 23.51 8.01
N LEU A 119 -0.46 23.85 8.01
CA LEU A 119 -0.03 25.25 7.92
C LEU A 119 -0.49 25.89 6.61
N LEU A 120 -0.41 25.15 5.50
CA LEU A 120 -0.93 25.58 4.20
C LEU A 120 -2.43 25.88 4.27
N ALA A 121 -3.21 25.00 4.87
CA ALA A 121 -4.66 25.18 5.03
C ALA A 121 -4.98 26.42 5.89
N LEU A 122 -4.28 26.60 7.01
CA LEU A 122 -4.44 27.76 7.87
C LEU A 122 -4.09 29.06 7.14
N MET A 123 -2.96 29.09 6.42
CA MET A 123 -2.55 30.26 5.64
C MET A 123 -3.57 30.58 4.53
N ALA A 124 -4.11 29.55 3.86
CA ALA A 124 -5.11 29.72 2.80
C ALA A 124 -6.44 30.30 3.32
N VAL A 125 -6.91 29.86 4.49
CA VAL A 125 -8.13 30.40 5.12
C VAL A 125 -7.89 31.83 5.62
N GLU A 126 -6.78 32.10 6.32
CA GLU A 126 -6.44 33.45 6.83
C GLU A 126 -6.29 34.49 5.70
N MET A 127 -5.79 34.09 4.53
CA MET A 127 -5.78 34.95 3.34
C MET A 127 -7.15 35.45 2.92
N THR A 128 -8.21 34.65 3.14
CA THR A 128 -9.57 35.07 2.78
C THR A 128 -10.16 36.06 3.77
N ALA A 129 -9.56 36.19 4.97
CA ALA A 129 -10.07 37.02 6.04
C ALA A 129 -9.54 38.46 6.01
N VAL A 130 -8.30 38.68 5.54
CA VAL A 130 -7.61 39.99 5.64
C VAL A 130 -7.23 40.54 4.25
N PRO A 131 -7.87 41.62 3.77
CA PRO A 131 -7.59 42.22 2.45
C PRO A 131 -6.22 42.89 2.30
N ALA A 132 -5.51 43.14 3.40
CA ALA A 132 -4.43 44.14 3.45
C ALA A 132 -3.03 43.66 3.00
N TRP A 133 -2.79 42.36 2.72
CA TRP A 133 -1.45 41.89 2.32
C TRP A 133 -1.40 41.44 0.86
N ARG A 134 -1.07 42.40 -0.02
CA ARG A 134 -0.95 42.21 -1.48
C ARG A 134 0.13 41.21 -1.94
N TYR A 135 1.05 40.77 -1.07
CA TYR A 135 2.17 39.87 -1.45
C TYR A 135 2.01 38.41 -1.01
N ARG A 136 0.98 38.06 -0.22
CA ARG A 136 0.86 36.70 0.35
C ARG A 136 0.62 35.62 -0.71
N TRP A 137 -0.03 35.96 -1.83
CA TRP A 137 -0.39 34.98 -2.88
C TRP A 137 0.84 34.35 -3.55
N LEU A 138 2.02 34.97 -3.44
CA LEU A 138 3.30 34.38 -3.85
C LEU A 138 3.96 33.56 -2.74
N VAL A 139 3.78 33.96 -1.48
CA VAL A 139 4.43 33.31 -0.32
C VAL A 139 3.90 31.89 -0.11
N ILE A 140 2.59 31.67 -0.23
CA ILE A 140 2.01 30.34 -0.01
C ILE A 140 2.51 29.31 -1.05
N PRO A 141 2.42 29.56 -2.37
CA PRO A 141 2.98 28.63 -3.35
C PRO A 141 4.48 28.44 -3.18
N ALA A 142 5.24 29.49 -2.85
CA ALA A 142 6.68 29.38 -2.62
C ALA A 142 7.01 28.49 -1.41
N LEU A 143 6.34 28.67 -0.27
CA LEU A 143 6.51 27.82 0.91
C LEU A 143 6.07 26.39 0.65
N THR A 144 4.94 26.20 -0.03
CA THR A 144 4.40 24.88 -0.37
C THR A 144 5.36 24.11 -1.26
N THR A 145 5.84 24.74 -2.33
CA THR A 145 6.82 24.15 -3.24
C THR A 145 8.14 23.89 -2.52
N GLY A 146 8.60 24.83 -1.68
CA GLY A 146 9.80 24.68 -0.87
C GLY A 146 9.73 23.47 0.06
N TRP A 147 8.66 23.34 0.84
CA TRP A 147 8.45 22.19 1.73
C TRP A 147 8.25 20.88 0.95
N CYS A 148 7.50 20.90 -0.15
CA CYS A 148 7.32 19.76 -1.04
C CYS A 148 8.66 19.22 -1.56
N VAL A 149 9.57 20.11 -1.99
CA VAL A 149 10.90 19.73 -2.48
C VAL A 149 11.78 19.23 -1.35
N LEU A 150 11.80 19.93 -0.20
CA LEU A 150 12.62 19.55 0.95
C LEU A 150 12.21 18.19 1.56
N GLU A 151 10.91 17.90 1.59
CA GLU A 151 10.37 16.65 2.14
C GLU A 151 10.20 15.56 1.08
N ARG A 152 10.39 15.88 -0.21
CA ARG A 152 10.12 15.00 -1.37
C ARG A 152 8.72 14.39 -1.30
N ALA A 153 7.72 15.24 -1.01
CA ALA A 153 6.37 14.81 -0.67
C ALA A 153 5.25 15.40 -1.59
N PRO A 154 5.36 15.29 -2.92
CA PRO A 154 4.38 15.86 -3.85
C PRO A 154 2.95 15.34 -3.65
N TRP A 155 2.76 14.08 -3.25
CA TRP A 155 1.44 13.51 -2.99
C TRP A 155 0.86 13.89 -1.62
N THR A 156 1.63 14.54 -0.77
CA THR A 156 1.18 15.17 0.46
C THR A 156 0.78 16.62 0.17
N TYR A 157 1.69 17.38 -0.43
CA TYR A 157 1.49 18.82 -0.65
C TYR A 157 0.54 19.13 -1.81
N GLY A 158 0.48 18.30 -2.85
CA GLY A 158 -0.46 18.45 -3.96
C GLY A 158 -1.92 18.36 -3.50
N PRO A 159 -2.37 17.21 -2.96
CA PRO A 159 -3.71 17.07 -2.42
C PRO A 159 -4.02 18.06 -1.29
N SER A 160 -3.03 18.39 -0.45
CA SER A 160 -3.20 19.44 0.56
C SER A 160 -3.48 20.81 -0.05
N THR A 161 -2.80 21.17 -1.14
CA THR A 161 -3.05 22.45 -1.81
C THR A 161 -4.47 22.52 -2.35
N LEU A 162 -4.92 21.46 -3.03
CA LEU A 162 -6.29 21.35 -3.55
C LEU A 162 -7.33 21.42 -2.43
N LEU A 163 -7.13 20.67 -1.34
CA LEU A 163 -8.02 20.67 -0.19
C LEU A 163 -8.05 22.03 0.51
N SER A 164 -6.90 22.69 0.65
CA SER A 164 -6.78 24.04 1.22
C SER A 164 -7.51 25.08 0.37
N MET A 165 -7.38 25.02 -0.96
CA MET A 165 -8.10 25.90 -1.88
C MET A 165 -9.63 25.67 -1.80
N ALA A 166 -10.06 24.41 -1.74
CA ALA A 166 -11.47 24.06 -1.58
C ALA A 166 -12.05 24.59 -0.26
N LEU A 167 -11.32 24.42 0.86
CA LEU A 167 -11.72 24.95 2.17
C LEU A 167 -11.77 26.48 2.17
N ALA A 168 -10.78 27.15 1.56
CA ALA A 168 -10.76 28.60 1.45
C ALA A 168 -11.94 29.13 0.61
N LEU A 169 -12.27 28.45 -0.49
CA LEU A 169 -13.44 28.78 -1.32
C LEU A 169 -14.75 28.54 -0.55
N GLY A 170 -14.89 27.40 0.10
CA GLY A 170 -16.06 27.07 0.92
C GLY A 170 -16.26 28.08 2.05
N TYR A 171 -15.17 28.49 2.72
CA TYR A 171 -15.21 29.53 3.74
C TYR A 171 -15.67 30.89 3.18
N ARG A 172 -15.20 31.27 1.98
CA ARG A 172 -15.65 32.51 1.31
C ARG A 172 -17.13 32.47 0.97
N ILE A 173 -17.64 31.34 0.47
CA ILE A 173 -19.05 31.17 0.09
C ILE A 173 -19.93 31.16 1.35
N ALA A 174 -19.50 30.47 2.40
CA ALA A 174 -20.26 30.32 3.64
C ALA A 174 -20.26 31.59 4.50
N ARG A 175 -19.28 32.48 4.33
CA ARG A 175 -19.25 33.76 5.05
C ARG A 175 -20.44 34.58 4.55
N PRO A 176 -21.48 34.81 5.38
CA PRO A 176 -22.60 35.63 4.95
C PRO A 176 -22.00 36.96 4.48
N ALA A 177 -22.34 37.37 3.25
CA ALA A 177 -22.06 38.72 2.82
C ALA A 177 -22.60 39.59 3.94
N ARG A 178 -21.71 40.21 4.73
CA ARG A 178 -22.10 41.28 5.64
C ARG A 178 -22.66 42.31 4.69
N LYS A 179 -23.97 42.23 4.43
CA LYS A 179 -24.73 43.27 3.77
C LYS A 179 -24.32 44.47 4.57
N GLY A 180 -23.50 45.33 3.97
CA GLY A 180 -23.19 46.61 4.57
C GLY A 180 -24.54 47.16 4.94
N CYS A 181 -24.78 47.35 6.25
CA CYS A 181 -25.91 48.13 6.67
C CYS A 181 -25.73 49.44 5.91
N THR A 182 -26.51 49.59 4.86
CA THR A 182 -26.73 50.83 4.15
C THR A 182 -27.01 51.81 5.27
N LEU A 183 -26.08 52.74 5.45
CA LEU A 183 -26.24 53.90 6.32
C LEU A 183 -27.68 54.38 6.18
N ALA A 184 -28.47 54.25 7.23
CA ALA A 184 -29.73 54.96 7.31
C ALA A 184 -29.36 56.45 7.19
N PRO A 185 -29.82 57.16 6.14
CA PRO A 185 -29.51 58.56 6.00
C PRO A 185 -30.35 59.33 7.01
N GLY A 186 -29.67 59.96 7.97
CA GLY A 186 -30.19 61.09 8.73
C GLY A 186 -30.94 60.76 10.01
N SER A 187 -30.25 60.89 11.14
CA SER A 187 -30.87 61.50 12.32
C SER A 187 -29.89 62.53 12.90
N PRO A 188 -30.07 63.83 12.62
CA PRO A 188 -29.35 64.88 13.31
C PRO A 188 -30.12 65.19 14.60
N ASN A 189 -29.56 64.78 15.74
CA ASN A 189 -29.73 65.37 17.09
C ASN A 189 -29.96 64.31 18.17
N SER A 190 -28.87 63.99 18.88
CA SER A 190 -28.81 63.75 20.32
C SER A 190 -27.38 63.27 20.58
N GLY A 191 -26.52 64.03 21.25
CA GLY A 191 -26.65 64.21 22.69
C GLY A 191 -25.68 63.20 23.34
N ILE A 192 -24.52 63.72 23.70
CA ILE A 192 -23.34 63.08 24.28
C ILE A 192 -23.69 62.12 25.44
N GLU A 193 -23.21 60.87 25.36
CA GLU A 193 -22.75 60.11 26.53
C GLU A 193 -21.72 59.05 26.09
N PRO A 194 -20.50 59.02 26.68
CA PRO A 194 -19.53 57.98 26.45
C PRO A 194 -19.55 57.00 27.62
N ASP A 195 -20.01 55.77 27.41
CA ASP A 195 -19.62 54.69 28.30
C ASP A 195 -19.27 53.40 27.53
N ASP A 196 -18.10 52.91 27.92
CA ASP A 196 -17.34 51.81 27.35
C ASP A 196 -18.08 50.48 27.46
N GLU A 197 -18.64 49.98 26.36
CA GLU A 197 -18.99 48.56 26.26
C GLU A 197 -18.30 47.94 25.04
N LYS A 198 -17.11 47.39 25.30
CA LYS A 198 -16.37 46.49 24.40
C LYS A 198 -17.21 45.24 24.12
N THR A 199 -18.15 45.33 23.20
CA THR A 199 -18.92 44.18 22.70
C THR A 199 -17.98 43.34 21.82
N THR A 200 -17.30 42.40 22.46
CA THR A 200 -16.50 41.37 21.80
C THR A 200 -17.45 40.40 21.10
N SER A 201 -17.86 40.77 19.88
CA SER A 201 -18.68 39.91 19.02
C SER A 201 -17.89 38.64 18.68
N ARG A 202 -18.13 37.56 19.42
CA ARG A 202 -17.62 36.22 19.10
C ARG A 202 -18.20 35.78 17.75
N PRO A 203 -17.37 35.35 16.78
CA PRO A 203 -17.88 34.83 15.52
C PRO A 203 -18.64 33.50 15.76
N PRO A 204 -19.74 33.25 15.04
CA PRO A 204 -20.53 32.03 15.19
C PRO A 204 -19.73 30.80 14.73
N SER A 205 -19.64 29.81 15.61
CA SER A 205 -18.83 28.59 15.47
C SER A 205 -19.56 27.43 14.76
N HIS A 206 -20.41 27.71 13.77
CA HIS A 206 -21.35 26.71 13.24
C HIS A 206 -20.90 25.94 11.98
N LEU A 207 -19.63 26.02 11.58
CA LEU A 207 -19.12 25.28 10.42
C LEU A 207 -18.61 23.84 10.73
N GLY A 208 -19.02 23.25 11.86
CA GLY A 208 -18.49 21.96 12.33
C GLY A 208 -19.25 20.69 11.90
N GLY A 209 -20.53 20.79 11.52
CA GLY A 209 -21.40 19.62 11.30
C GLY A 209 -21.01 18.69 10.14
N PRO A 210 -20.88 19.20 8.89
CA PRO A 210 -20.67 18.34 7.73
C PRO A 210 -19.25 17.74 7.67
N SER A 211 -18.23 18.45 8.15
CA SER A 211 -16.85 17.93 8.20
C SER A 211 -16.67 16.81 9.23
N LEU A 212 -17.37 16.90 10.37
CA LEU A 212 -17.38 15.83 11.38
C LEU A 212 -18.19 14.61 10.92
N ALA A 213 -19.28 14.81 10.17
CA ALA A 213 -20.05 13.72 9.60
C ALA A 213 -19.26 12.95 8.52
N PHE A 214 -18.53 13.66 7.64
CA PHE A 214 -17.67 13.04 6.63
C PHE A 214 -16.50 12.28 7.26
N LEU A 215 -15.85 12.87 8.29
CA LEU A 215 -14.81 12.19 9.06
C LEU A 215 -15.37 10.96 9.80
N GLY A 216 -16.57 11.07 10.37
CA GLY A 216 -17.28 9.95 11.01
C GLY A 216 -17.60 8.81 10.04
N LEU A 217 -18.04 9.12 8.81
CA LEU A 217 -18.29 8.13 7.77
C LEU A 217 -17.01 7.46 7.28
N LEU A 218 -15.91 8.21 7.11
CA LEU A 218 -14.60 7.64 6.79
C LEU A 218 -14.13 6.71 7.92
N ILE A 219 -14.17 7.16 9.17
CA ILE A 219 -13.80 6.34 10.33
C ILE A 219 -14.70 5.10 10.43
N SER A 220 -16.00 5.22 10.18
CA SER A 220 -16.94 4.08 10.21
C SER A 220 -16.64 3.08 9.09
N TYR A 221 -16.32 3.55 7.89
CA TYR A 221 -15.86 2.70 6.79
C TYR A 221 -14.57 1.97 7.16
N PHE A 222 -13.58 2.68 7.72
CA PHE A 222 -12.32 2.07 8.16
C PHE A 222 -12.50 1.14 9.36
N ILE A 223 -13.44 1.39 10.29
CA ILE A 223 -13.74 0.48 11.41
C ILE A 223 -14.48 -0.77 10.91
N LEU A 224 -15.36 -0.63 9.92
CA LEU A 224 -16.08 -1.75 9.30
C LEU A 224 -15.15 -2.60 8.42
N ASP A 225 -14.18 -1.99 7.73
CA ASP A 225 -13.09 -2.68 7.02
C ASP A 225 -12.04 -3.25 7.99
N TYR A 226 -11.86 -2.63 9.17
CA TYR A 226 -11.09 -3.14 10.31
C TYR A 226 -11.81 -4.28 11.05
N ARG A 227 -12.98 -4.74 10.61
CA ARG A 227 -13.44 -6.08 11.02
C ARG A 227 -12.47 -7.10 10.47
N SER A 228 -11.41 -7.31 11.25
CA SER A 228 -10.62 -8.52 11.38
C SER A 228 -10.64 -9.32 10.10
N THR A 229 -9.64 -9.09 9.24
CA THR A 229 -9.07 -10.19 8.45
C THR A 229 -8.76 -11.29 9.46
N PHE A 230 -9.74 -12.15 9.72
CA PHE A 230 -9.62 -13.31 10.58
C PHE A 230 -8.56 -14.15 9.91
N ARG A 231 -7.33 -14.01 10.42
CA ARG A 231 -6.21 -14.83 9.99
C ARG A 231 -6.52 -16.22 10.50
N LEU A 232 -6.97 -17.08 9.61
CA LEU A 232 -7.18 -18.48 9.97
C LEU A 232 -5.78 -19.10 10.13
N PRO A 233 -5.54 -19.89 11.18
CA PRO A 233 -4.29 -20.61 11.31
C PRO A 233 -4.12 -21.55 10.12
N PHE A 234 -2.87 -21.89 9.81
CA PHE A 234 -2.59 -22.94 8.84
C PHE A 234 -3.31 -24.23 9.29
N PRO A 235 -4.04 -24.91 8.40
CA PRO A 235 -4.78 -26.11 8.75
C PRO A 235 -3.84 -27.22 9.24
N SER A 236 -4.16 -27.84 10.37
CA SER A 236 -3.38 -28.95 10.90
C SER A 236 -3.63 -30.23 10.11
N SER A 237 -2.56 -30.91 9.71
CA SER A 237 -2.60 -32.17 8.95
C SER A 237 -1.52 -33.12 9.46
N PRO A 238 -1.76 -34.44 9.51
CA PRO A 238 -0.75 -35.43 9.92
C PRO A 238 0.41 -35.55 8.91
N THR A 239 0.21 -35.07 7.67
CA THR A 239 1.23 -34.98 6.63
C THR A 239 1.33 -33.55 6.12
N PRO A 240 2.49 -33.10 5.60
CA PRO A 240 2.61 -31.79 4.99
C PRO A 240 1.52 -31.59 3.94
N LEU A 241 0.70 -30.57 4.15
CA LEU A 241 -0.47 -30.33 3.31
C LEU A 241 -0.09 -29.57 2.03
N LEU A 242 0.95 -28.75 2.13
CA LEU A 242 1.42 -27.87 1.07
C LEU A 242 2.89 -28.15 0.76
N ASP A 243 3.20 -28.31 -0.52
CA ASP A 243 4.55 -28.27 -1.05
C ASP A 243 4.81 -26.91 -1.69
N VAL A 244 5.82 -26.20 -1.22
CA VAL A 244 6.25 -24.94 -1.81
C VAL A 244 7.38 -25.22 -2.78
N ILE A 245 7.17 -24.93 -4.07
CA ILE A 245 8.15 -25.10 -5.12
C ILE A 245 8.71 -23.73 -5.50
N VAL A 246 9.98 -23.51 -5.15
CA VAL A 246 10.76 -22.35 -5.59
C VAL A 246 11.33 -22.64 -6.96
N LEU A 247 10.81 -21.96 -7.98
CA LEU A 247 11.32 -21.99 -9.35
C LEU A 247 12.53 -21.08 -9.47
N SER A 248 13.64 -21.63 -9.97
CA SER A 248 14.84 -20.86 -10.25
C SER A 248 15.35 -21.14 -11.65
N TYR A 249 15.88 -20.10 -12.29
CA TYR A 249 16.52 -20.18 -13.60
C TYR A 249 17.78 -19.32 -13.62
N PRO A 250 18.84 -19.69 -14.37
CA PRO A 250 20.04 -18.88 -14.46
C PRO A 250 19.76 -17.46 -14.93
N ARG A 251 20.21 -16.49 -14.13
CA ARG A 251 20.13 -15.05 -14.46
C ARG A 251 21.45 -14.59 -15.07
N PRO A 252 21.45 -13.64 -16.03
CA PRO A 252 22.67 -13.09 -16.62
C PRO A 252 23.37 -12.08 -15.69
N VAL A 253 23.31 -12.29 -14.38
CA VAL A 253 23.90 -11.44 -13.33
C VAL A 253 25.02 -12.19 -12.62
N ASP A 254 25.73 -11.49 -11.74
CA ASP A 254 26.72 -12.11 -10.85
C ASP A 254 26.11 -13.28 -10.07
N ILE A 255 26.79 -14.42 -10.06
CA ILE A 255 26.41 -15.62 -9.32
C ILE A 255 26.12 -15.28 -7.87
N ALA A 256 26.92 -14.42 -7.23
CA ALA A 256 26.72 -14.03 -5.84
C ALA A 256 25.37 -13.32 -5.61
N ILE A 257 24.92 -12.51 -6.58
CA ILE A 257 23.61 -11.84 -6.51
C ILE A 257 22.49 -12.86 -6.71
N SER A 258 22.64 -13.77 -7.68
CA SER A 258 21.64 -14.81 -7.94
C SER A 258 21.50 -15.76 -6.75
N THR A 259 22.62 -16.19 -6.15
CA THR A 259 22.63 -16.99 -4.92
C THR A 259 21.96 -16.21 -3.79
N HIS A 260 22.28 -14.93 -3.59
CA HIS A 260 21.68 -14.14 -2.52
C HIS A 260 20.15 -14.01 -2.67
N ILE A 261 19.65 -13.79 -3.88
CA ILE A 261 18.22 -13.72 -4.19
C ILE A 261 17.52 -15.03 -3.84
N LEU A 262 18.00 -16.15 -4.39
CA LEU A 262 17.42 -17.48 -4.15
C LEU A 262 17.49 -17.86 -2.66
N ARG A 263 18.61 -17.56 -1.99
CA ARG A 263 18.82 -17.81 -0.56
C ARG A 263 17.83 -17.01 0.29
N THR A 264 17.64 -15.73 -0.02
CA THR A 264 16.66 -14.86 0.66
C THR A 264 15.24 -15.43 0.56
N THR A 265 14.87 -15.95 -0.62
CA THR A 265 13.56 -16.57 -0.82
C THR A 265 13.43 -17.85 0.00
N ILE A 266 14.38 -18.78 -0.08
CA ILE A 266 14.35 -20.04 0.69
C ILE A 266 14.33 -19.80 2.20
N ASP A 267 15.20 -18.91 2.70
CA ASP A 267 15.29 -18.57 4.12
C ASP A 267 13.96 -18.05 4.68
N SER A 268 13.17 -17.36 3.86
CA SER A 268 11.85 -16.85 4.26
C SER A 268 10.80 -17.95 4.50
N TYR A 269 11.00 -19.16 3.96
CA TYR A 269 10.11 -20.31 4.14
C TYR A 269 10.60 -21.30 5.21
N LEU A 270 11.90 -21.31 5.55
CA LEU A 270 12.48 -22.25 6.52
C LEU A 270 11.79 -22.28 7.90
N PRO A 271 11.33 -21.16 8.49
CA PRO A 271 10.62 -21.18 9.76
C PRO A 271 9.31 -21.98 9.72
N HIS A 272 8.80 -22.29 8.52
CA HIS A 272 7.48 -22.88 8.29
C HIS A 272 7.51 -24.35 7.89
N LEU A 273 8.67 -25.00 7.85
CA LEU A 273 8.82 -26.42 7.45
C LEU A 273 8.07 -27.44 8.31
N HIS A 274 7.47 -27.02 9.44
CA HIS A 274 6.59 -27.88 10.23
C HIS A 274 5.21 -28.08 9.56
N ASP A 275 4.78 -27.12 8.74
CA ASP A 275 3.48 -27.12 8.05
C ASP A 275 3.60 -27.55 6.58
N ILE A 276 4.81 -27.44 6.00
CA ILE A 276 5.04 -27.58 4.56
C ILE A 276 6.26 -28.44 4.22
N THR A 277 6.31 -28.93 2.98
CA THR A 277 7.58 -29.29 2.34
C THR A 277 8.07 -28.12 1.50
N LEU A 278 9.39 -27.95 1.43
CA LEU A 278 10.03 -26.94 0.60
C LEU A 278 10.90 -27.61 -0.46
N SER A 279 10.72 -27.17 -1.69
CA SER A 279 11.32 -27.74 -2.89
C SER A 279 11.93 -26.63 -3.72
N ALA A 280 13.09 -26.90 -4.34
CA ALA A 280 13.71 -26.01 -5.31
C ALA A 280 13.77 -26.74 -6.65
N PHE A 281 13.33 -26.08 -7.72
CA PHE A 281 13.27 -26.65 -9.06
C PHE A 281 13.99 -25.75 -10.07
N THR A 282 14.76 -26.37 -10.96
CA THR A 282 15.31 -25.73 -12.16
C THR A 282 15.22 -26.66 -13.35
N HIS A 283 14.79 -26.14 -14.50
CA HIS A 283 14.89 -26.80 -15.80
C HIS A 283 16.05 -26.22 -16.61
N HIS A 284 17.25 -26.26 -16.02
CA HIS A 284 18.49 -25.87 -16.69
C HIS A 284 19.65 -26.67 -16.11
N SER A 285 20.46 -27.28 -16.97
CA SER A 285 21.53 -28.21 -16.57
C SER A 285 22.76 -27.54 -15.94
N PHE A 286 22.93 -26.24 -16.15
CA PHE A 286 24.01 -25.45 -15.56
C PHE A 286 23.45 -24.24 -14.81
N HIS A 287 23.39 -24.32 -13.48
CA HIS A 287 22.87 -23.25 -12.62
C HIS A 287 23.68 -23.16 -11.32
N PRO A 288 24.84 -22.49 -11.32
CA PRO A 288 25.77 -22.48 -10.18
C PRO A 288 25.15 -22.00 -8.87
N ALA A 289 24.24 -21.02 -8.92
CA ALA A 289 23.56 -20.54 -7.71
C ALA A 289 22.58 -21.59 -7.14
N PHE A 290 21.96 -22.41 -8.01
CA PHE A 290 21.13 -23.53 -7.58
C PHE A 290 21.97 -24.67 -6.99
N ASP A 291 23.14 -24.96 -7.58
CA ASP A 291 24.07 -25.97 -7.08
C ASP A 291 24.59 -25.61 -5.67
N GLU A 292 24.89 -24.33 -5.42
CA GLU A 292 25.27 -23.83 -4.10
C GLU A 292 24.16 -24.04 -3.06
N ILE A 293 22.91 -23.74 -3.43
CA ILE A 293 21.75 -23.91 -2.56
C ILE A 293 21.48 -25.39 -2.27
N GLN A 294 21.61 -26.26 -3.27
CA GLN A 294 21.47 -27.71 -3.08
C GLN A 294 22.48 -28.26 -2.06
N ALA A 295 23.69 -27.70 -2.02
CA ALA A 295 24.71 -28.08 -1.04
C ALA A 295 24.40 -27.55 0.38
N ASP A 296 23.85 -26.34 0.49
CA ASP A 296 23.64 -25.67 1.77
C ASP A 296 22.35 -26.08 2.50
N TYR A 297 21.30 -26.43 1.76
CA TYR A 297 19.95 -26.63 2.31
C TYR A 297 19.50 -28.10 2.26
N LEU A 298 20.04 -28.94 3.15
CA LEU A 298 19.69 -30.37 3.24
C LEU A 298 18.20 -30.64 3.51
N ALA A 299 17.48 -29.68 4.08
CA ALA A 299 16.05 -29.79 4.34
C ALA A 299 15.17 -29.45 3.12
N VAL A 300 15.77 -28.94 2.03
CA VAL A 300 15.07 -28.55 0.81
C VAL A 300 15.26 -29.61 -0.26
N THR A 301 14.16 -30.09 -0.84
CA THR A 301 14.23 -31.05 -1.93
C THR A 301 14.60 -30.33 -3.21
N SER A 302 15.83 -30.47 -3.67
CA SER A 302 16.32 -29.84 -4.89
C SER A 302 16.19 -30.79 -6.09
N HIS A 303 15.67 -30.29 -7.21
CA HIS A 303 15.56 -31.04 -8.45
C HIS A 303 16.01 -30.21 -9.66
N THR A 304 16.99 -30.76 -10.39
CA THR A 304 17.44 -30.26 -11.67
C THR A 304 16.88 -31.16 -12.76
N ASP A 305 15.96 -30.63 -13.55
CA ASP A 305 15.44 -31.33 -14.71
C ASP A 305 16.46 -31.29 -15.86
N THR A 306 16.75 -32.48 -16.38
CA THR A 306 17.71 -32.72 -17.46
C THR A 306 17.07 -33.38 -18.67
N ASP A 307 15.74 -33.50 -18.67
CA ASP A 307 15.00 -34.08 -19.79
C ASP A 307 15.19 -33.25 -21.07
N THR A 308 15.11 -33.93 -22.21
CA THR A 308 15.23 -33.29 -23.52
C THR A 308 13.87 -33.20 -24.19
N HIS A 309 13.53 -32.02 -24.71
CA HIS A 309 12.21 -31.73 -25.28
C HIS A 309 12.32 -31.33 -26.75
N PRO A 310 12.54 -32.29 -27.68
CA PRO A 310 12.67 -31.97 -29.10
C PRO A 310 11.35 -31.38 -29.64
N GLY A 311 11.43 -30.19 -30.25
CA GLY A 311 10.27 -29.49 -30.83
C GLY A 311 9.53 -28.58 -29.85
N GLU A 312 10.00 -28.47 -28.61
CA GLU A 312 9.51 -27.52 -27.62
C GLU A 312 10.55 -26.42 -27.40
N ARG A 313 10.09 -25.20 -27.14
CA ARG A 313 10.98 -24.06 -26.91
C ARG A 313 11.44 -24.08 -25.45
N PRO A 314 12.74 -23.87 -25.16
CA PRO A 314 13.28 -23.78 -23.81
C PRO A 314 12.93 -22.42 -23.18
N ASP A 315 11.64 -22.19 -22.98
CA ASP A 315 11.08 -20.97 -22.43
C ASP A 315 10.38 -21.23 -21.10
N GLN A 316 9.79 -20.18 -20.53
CA GLN A 316 9.13 -20.26 -19.23
C GLN A 316 7.94 -21.24 -19.24
N TYR A 317 7.28 -21.49 -20.38
CA TYR A 317 6.18 -22.47 -20.44
C TYR A 317 6.71 -23.87 -20.17
N LEU A 318 7.80 -24.25 -20.86
CA LEU A 318 8.43 -25.54 -20.66
C LEU A 318 8.96 -25.69 -19.23
N HIS A 319 9.57 -24.64 -18.69
CA HIS A 319 10.07 -24.65 -17.31
C HIS A 319 8.96 -24.93 -16.29
N LEU A 320 7.83 -24.21 -16.35
CA LEU A 320 6.70 -24.49 -15.46
C LEU A 320 6.06 -25.86 -15.72
N ALA A 321 5.98 -26.29 -16.99
CA ALA A 321 5.38 -27.56 -17.33
C ALA A 321 6.11 -28.74 -16.71
N GLU A 322 7.44 -28.71 -16.73
CA GLU A 322 8.28 -29.74 -16.11
C GLU A 322 8.25 -29.66 -14.59
N ALA A 323 8.20 -28.45 -14.01
CA ALA A 323 8.00 -28.30 -12.58
C ALA A 323 6.70 -28.97 -12.10
N PHE A 324 5.59 -28.77 -12.83
CA PHE A 324 4.31 -29.41 -12.53
C PHE A 324 4.31 -30.92 -12.75
N ARG A 325 4.96 -31.40 -13.82
CA ARG A 325 5.12 -32.84 -14.04
C ARG A 325 5.90 -33.48 -12.90
N TRP A 326 7.06 -32.94 -12.56
CA TRP A 326 7.90 -33.43 -11.47
C TRP A 326 7.16 -33.44 -10.13
N ALA A 327 6.48 -32.34 -9.79
CA ALA A 327 5.68 -32.22 -8.57
C ALA A 327 4.53 -33.24 -8.53
N TYR A 328 3.96 -33.58 -9.69
CA TYR A 328 2.90 -34.57 -9.79
C TYR A 328 3.41 -36.01 -9.60
N GLU A 329 4.54 -36.35 -10.23
CA GLU A 329 5.09 -37.70 -10.33
C GLU A 329 5.88 -38.16 -9.10
N ARG A 330 6.43 -37.23 -8.31
CA ARG A 330 7.26 -37.57 -7.16
C ARG A 330 6.50 -38.28 -6.03
N GLU A 331 7.22 -39.15 -5.31
CA GLU A 331 6.72 -39.80 -4.10
C GLU A 331 6.57 -38.78 -2.94
N GLY A 332 5.69 -39.09 -1.98
CA GLY A 332 5.48 -38.20 -0.82
C GLY A 332 4.82 -36.87 -1.15
N ARG A 333 4.05 -36.81 -2.24
CA ARG A 333 3.34 -35.61 -2.69
C ARG A 333 2.43 -35.00 -1.61
N ALA A 334 2.49 -33.68 -1.50
CA ALA A 334 1.52 -32.90 -0.76
C ALA A 334 0.21 -32.80 -1.55
N GLU A 335 -0.90 -32.53 -0.85
CA GLU A 335 -2.22 -32.35 -1.47
C GLU A 335 -2.26 -31.07 -2.32
N TRP A 336 -1.53 -30.04 -1.88
CA TRP A 336 -1.42 -28.75 -2.54
C TRP A 336 0.01 -28.44 -2.92
N VAL A 337 0.18 -27.71 -4.01
CA VAL A 337 1.46 -27.18 -4.48
C VAL A 337 1.36 -25.66 -4.58
N MET A 338 2.26 -24.94 -3.93
CA MET A 338 2.43 -23.50 -4.11
C MET A 338 3.63 -23.23 -5.01
N LEU A 339 3.41 -22.51 -6.10
CA LEU A 339 4.48 -22.03 -6.96
C LEU A 339 5.04 -20.70 -6.45
N VAL A 340 6.35 -20.55 -6.39
CA VAL A 340 7.04 -19.32 -5.97
C VAL A 340 8.24 -19.11 -6.88
N GLU A 341 8.44 -17.91 -7.40
CA GLU A 341 9.67 -17.55 -8.13
C GLU A 341 10.81 -17.27 -7.12
N ASP A 342 12.06 -17.50 -7.55
CA ASP A 342 13.24 -17.38 -6.69
C ASP A 342 13.55 -15.98 -6.15
N ASP A 343 12.83 -14.93 -6.56
CA ASP A 343 12.90 -13.56 -6.02
C ASP A 343 11.63 -13.10 -5.26
N PHE A 344 10.80 -14.04 -4.80
CA PHE A 344 9.60 -13.76 -4.01
C PHE A 344 9.67 -14.29 -2.56
N PRO A 345 10.47 -13.67 -1.68
CA PRO A 345 10.50 -14.03 -0.27
C PRO A 345 9.17 -13.69 0.43
N VAL A 346 8.80 -14.50 1.43
CA VAL A 346 7.67 -14.23 2.32
C VAL A 346 7.92 -12.95 3.09
N CYS A 347 7.05 -11.95 2.90
CA CYS A 347 7.11 -10.71 3.65
C CYS A 347 6.66 -10.93 5.11
N PRO A 348 7.08 -10.08 6.07
CA PRO A 348 6.54 -10.10 7.42
C PRO A 348 5.01 -10.00 7.43
N GLY A 349 4.34 -10.97 8.05
CA GLY A 349 2.87 -11.05 8.06
C GLY A 349 2.25 -11.76 6.84
N GLY A 350 3.08 -12.21 5.89
CA GLY A 350 2.65 -12.88 4.66
C GLY A 350 2.29 -14.34 4.88
N TRP A 351 2.96 -15.04 5.79
CA TRP A 351 2.66 -16.45 6.09
C TRP A 351 1.24 -16.64 6.61
N GLU A 352 0.73 -15.71 7.42
CA GLU A 352 -0.64 -15.77 7.93
C GLU A 352 -1.68 -15.60 6.81
N VAL A 353 -1.33 -14.95 5.71
CA VAL A 353 -2.16 -14.89 4.50
C VAL A 353 -2.16 -16.26 3.81
N VAL A 354 -1.00 -16.91 3.69
CA VAL A 354 -0.89 -18.29 3.17
C VAL A 354 -1.76 -19.23 4.01
N GLY A 355 -1.63 -19.20 5.35
CA GLY A 355 -2.44 -20.00 6.26
C GLY A 355 -3.94 -19.75 6.10
N THR A 356 -4.34 -18.48 5.91
CA THR A 356 -5.75 -18.13 5.68
C THR A 356 -6.29 -18.71 4.38
N VAL A 357 -5.54 -18.59 3.28
CA VAL A 357 -5.96 -19.15 1.98
C VAL A 357 -5.98 -20.67 2.04
N MET A 358 -4.99 -21.31 2.67
CA MET A 358 -4.98 -22.76 2.87
C MET A 358 -6.18 -23.25 3.67
N ALA A 359 -6.53 -22.57 4.76
CA ALA A 359 -7.72 -22.90 5.54
C ALA A 359 -9.02 -22.76 4.73
N MET A 360 -9.11 -21.73 3.88
CA MET A 360 -10.25 -21.55 2.96
C MET A 360 -10.33 -22.66 1.91
N LEU A 361 -9.20 -23.04 1.33
CA LEU A 361 -9.12 -24.12 0.34
C LEU A 361 -9.49 -25.47 0.94
N GLU A 362 -8.93 -25.81 2.11
CA GLU A 362 -9.26 -27.05 2.81
C GLU A 362 -10.72 -27.12 3.24
N ASN A 363 -11.29 -26.00 3.71
CA ASN A 363 -12.70 -25.96 4.07
C ASN A 363 -13.61 -26.21 2.86
N ARG A 364 -13.23 -25.73 1.66
CA ARG A 364 -13.99 -26.02 0.42
C ARG A 364 -13.82 -27.46 -0.03
N ARG A 365 -12.60 -27.98 0.01
CA ARG A 365 -12.29 -29.37 -0.37
C ARG A 365 -12.99 -30.39 0.53
N THR A 366 -13.08 -30.11 1.83
CA THR A 366 -13.72 -31.00 2.82
C THR A 366 -15.23 -30.76 2.96
N ALA A 367 -15.77 -29.67 2.39
CA ALA A 367 -17.20 -29.46 2.31
C ALA A 367 -17.89 -30.53 1.45
N ARG A 368 -19.21 -30.69 1.60
CA ARG A 368 -20.00 -31.73 0.93
C ARG A 368 -19.87 -31.78 -0.60
N GLU A 369 -19.50 -30.66 -1.22
CA GLU A 369 -19.35 -30.54 -2.67
C GLU A 369 -17.95 -30.93 -3.17
N GLY A 370 -16.96 -31.07 -2.28
CA GLY A 370 -15.62 -31.52 -2.65
C GLY A 370 -14.93 -30.61 -3.66
N ASP A 371 -15.19 -29.29 -3.61
CA ASP A 371 -14.70 -28.35 -4.63
C ASP A 371 -13.17 -28.29 -4.62
N ILE A 372 -12.58 -28.76 -5.73
CA ILE A 372 -11.15 -28.74 -5.97
C ILE A 372 -10.80 -27.41 -6.64
N GLY A 373 -10.37 -26.46 -5.81
CA GLY A 373 -10.05 -25.10 -6.21
C GLY A 373 -8.55 -24.82 -6.35
N SER A 374 -8.24 -23.53 -6.39
CA SER A 374 -6.90 -22.98 -6.30
C SER A 374 -6.94 -21.67 -5.51
N GLY A 375 -5.79 -21.23 -4.99
CA GLY A 375 -5.63 -20.00 -4.23
C GLY A 375 -4.54 -19.09 -4.82
N PHE A 376 -4.65 -17.80 -4.53
CA PHE A 376 -3.71 -16.77 -4.99
C PHE A 376 -3.27 -15.94 -3.77
N VAL A 377 -1.99 -16.02 -3.39
CA VAL A 377 -1.43 -15.32 -2.22
C VAL A 377 -0.32 -14.32 -2.57
N GLY A 378 0.11 -14.29 -3.83
CA GLY A 378 1.12 -13.37 -4.35
C GLY A 378 0.66 -12.58 -5.57
N THR A 379 1.61 -11.99 -6.28
CA THR A 379 1.39 -11.25 -7.53
C THR A 379 2.08 -11.96 -8.68
N GLY A 380 1.50 -11.90 -9.88
CA GLY A 380 2.04 -12.60 -11.06
C GLY A 380 1.95 -14.12 -10.91
N GLY A 381 3.01 -14.83 -11.31
CA GLY A 381 3.11 -16.29 -11.20
C GLY A 381 3.45 -16.83 -9.81
N SER A 382 3.85 -15.96 -8.89
CA SER A 382 4.23 -16.32 -7.52
C SER A 382 3.03 -16.38 -6.56
N GLY A 383 3.03 -17.37 -5.68
CA GLY A 383 1.96 -17.60 -4.71
C GLY A 383 0.71 -18.24 -5.31
N LEU A 384 0.86 -19.01 -6.38
CA LEU A 384 -0.21 -19.84 -6.96
C LEU A 384 -0.31 -21.15 -6.18
N ILE A 385 -1.39 -21.34 -5.42
CA ILE A 385 -1.67 -22.57 -4.67
C ILE A 385 -2.62 -23.42 -5.49
N ILE A 386 -2.17 -24.61 -5.88
CA ILE A 386 -2.81 -25.48 -6.86
C ILE A 386 -3.05 -26.83 -6.21
N HIS A 387 -4.25 -27.38 -6.36
CA HIS A 387 -4.51 -28.74 -5.93
C HIS A 387 -3.74 -29.73 -6.82
N HIS A 388 -3.12 -30.75 -6.21
CA HIS A 388 -2.25 -31.71 -6.90
C HIS A 388 -2.90 -32.34 -8.15
N THR A 389 -4.20 -32.63 -8.12
CA THR A 389 -4.93 -33.24 -9.24
C THR A 389 -5.00 -32.37 -10.49
N LEU A 390 -4.73 -31.06 -10.40
CA LEU A 390 -4.74 -30.13 -11.54
C LEU A 390 -3.37 -30.05 -12.24
N LEU A 391 -2.29 -30.50 -11.61
CA LEU A 391 -0.93 -30.38 -12.15
C LEU A 391 -0.74 -31.07 -13.53
N PRO A 392 -1.29 -32.28 -13.80
CA PRO A 392 -1.16 -32.90 -15.12
C PRO A 392 -1.81 -32.08 -16.24
N LEU A 393 -2.97 -31.48 -15.95
CA LEU A 393 -3.68 -30.64 -16.90
C LEU A 393 -2.86 -29.38 -17.23
N LEU A 394 -2.37 -28.71 -16.19
CA LEU A 394 -1.55 -27.50 -16.34
C LEU A 394 -0.23 -27.79 -17.07
N SER A 395 0.45 -28.89 -16.72
CA SER A 395 1.68 -29.33 -17.39
C SER A 395 1.43 -29.53 -18.88
N ARG A 396 0.35 -30.25 -19.26
CA ARG A 396 -0.01 -30.48 -20.66
C ARG A 396 -0.37 -29.19 -21.40
N LEU A 397 -1.11 -28.28 -20.75
CA LEU A 397 -1.50 -26.98 -21.32
C LEU A 397 -0.27 -26.13 -21.63
N LEU A 398 0.69 -26.07 -20.70
CA LEU A 398 1.92 -25.30 -20.85
C LEU A 398 2.83 -25.91 -21.92
N ARG A 399 2.99 -27.25 -21.96
CA ARG A 399 3.72 -27.93 -23.06
C ARG A 399 3.10 -27.63 -24.42
N LEU A 400 1.77 -27.58 -24.54
CA LEU A 400 1.16 -27.20 -25.81
C LEU A 400 1.62 -25.79 -26.27
N HIS A 401 1.81 -24.86 -25.33
CA HIS A 401 2.27 -23.50 -25.61
C HIS A 401 3.78 -23.36 -25.79
N SER A 402 4.58 -24.31 -25.29
CA SER A 402 6.03 -24.39 -25.55
C SER A 402 6.31 -24.80 -27.00
N THR A 403 5.43 -25.58 -27.64
CA THR A 403 5.61 -26.05 -29.03
C THR A 403 5.46 -24.95 -30.09
N ASP A 404 6.00 -25.22 -31.27
CA ASP A 404 5.83 -24.39 -32.48
C ASP A 404 4.48 -24.62 -33.20
N ILE A 405 3.60 -25.46 -32.65
CA ILE A 405 2.28 -25.74 -33.23
C ILE A 405 1.38 -24.50 -33.13
N VAL A 406 1.59 -23.65 -32.11
CA VAL A 406 0.85 -22.41 -31.94
C VAL A 406 1.27 -21.43 -33.03
N PRO A 407 0.35 -20.99 -33.92
CA PRO A 407 0.68 -20.10 -35.03
C PRO A 407 1.37 -18.83 -34.53
N ALA A 408 2.36 -18.33 -35.27
CA ALA A 408 3.07 -17.10 -34.91
C ALA A 408 2.15 -15.86 -34.82
N SER A 409 0.97 -15.91 -35.45
CA SER A 409 -0.07 -14.88 -35.34
C SER A 409 -0.86 -14.91 -34.03
N PHE A 410 -0.78 -16.00 -33.28
CA PHE A 410 -1.45 -16.13 -31.99
C PHE A 410 -0.59 -15.46 -30.90
N VAL A 411 -1.16 -14.44 -30.27
CA VAL A 411 -0.51 -13.77 -29.14
C VAL A 411 -0.61 -14.67 -27.92
N ARG A 412 0.49 -15.37 -27.60
CA ARG A 412 0.57 -16.23 -26.43
C ARG A 412 0.50 -15.40 -25.14
N PRO A 413 -0.50 -15.61 -24.26
CA PRO A 413 -0.55 -14.93 -22.98
C PRO A 413 0.57 -15.46 -22.07
N PRO A 414 1.19 -14.64 -21.21
CA PRO A 414 2.21 -15.11 -20.27
C PRO A 414 1.80 -16.40 -19.52
N PRO A 415 2.74 -17.31 -19.22
CA PRO A 415 2.42 -18.64 -18.70
C PRO A 415 1.67 -18.59 -17.36
N ASP A 416 1.96 -17.61 -16.50
CA ASP A 416 1.24 -17.37 -15.25
C ASP A 416 -0.22 -16.98 -15.50
N VAL A 417 -0.48 -16.08 -16.46
CA VAL A 417 -1.83 -15.69 -16.86
C VAL A 417 -2.59 -16.90 -17.43
N LEU A 418 -1.93 -17.73 -18.24
CA LEU A 418 -2.53 -18.95 -18.79
C LEU A 418 -2.92 -19.95 -17.69
N VAL A 419 -2.05 -20.15 -16.70
CA VAL A 419 -2.33 -21.01 -15.53
C VAL A 419 -3.49 -20.42 -14.72
N GLN A 420 -3.47 -19.11 -14.43
CA GLN A 420 -4.55 -18.44 -13.71
C GLN A 420 -5.89 -18.59 -14.43
N ASP A 421 -5.92 -18.37 -15.74
CA ASP A 421 -7.14 -18.48 -16.56
C ASP A 421 -7.67 -19.91 -16.59
N CYS A 422 -6.79 -20.91 -16.65
CA CYS A 422 -7.16 -22.33 -16.54
C CYS A 422 -7.77 -22.63 -15.17
N LEU A 423 -7.13 -22.18 -14.09
CA LEU A 423 -7.58 -22.41 -12.72
C LEU A 423 -8.92 -21.74 -12.41
N LEU A 424 -9.18 -20.57 -13.01
CA LEU A 424 -10.45 -19.85 -12.94
C LEU A 424 -11.56 -20.47 -13.81
N GLY A 425 -11.25 -21.51 -14.59
CA GLY A 425 -12.22 -22.17 -15.47
C GLY A 425 -12.65 -21.29 -16.65
N ARG A 426 -11.76 -20.43 -17.17
CA ARG A 426 -12.14 -19.56 -18.29
C ARG A 426 -12.46 -20.37 -19.56
N PRO A 427 -13.53 -20.00 -20.30
CA PRO A 427 -13.88 -20.67 -21.55
C PRO A 427 -12.73 -20.68 -22.55
N GLY A 428 -12.51 -21.82 -23.21
CA GLY A 428 -11.46 -21.98 -24.22
C GLY A 428 -10.05 -22.25 -23.68
N VAL A 429 -9.87 -22.33 -22.35
CA VAL A 429 -8.58 -22.75 -21.74
C VAL A 429 -8.75 -24.07 -20.99
N CYS A 430 -9.51 -24.05 -19.89
CA CYS A 430 -9.80 -25.22 -19.06
C CYS A 430 -11.24 -25.12 -18.55
N GLU A 431 -12.19 -25.30 -19.47
CA GLU A 431 -13.62 -25.24 -19.13
C GLU A 431 -13.94 -26.36 -18.12
N ARG A 432 -14.57 -25.99 -17.00
CA ARG A 432 -15.08 -26.94 -16.01
C ARG A 432 -16.53 -27.21 -16.37
N ASP A 433 -16.86 -28.48 -16.69
CA ASP A 433 -18.24 -28.93 -16.95
C ASP A 433 -19.12 -28.87 -15.71
#